data_AF-A0A6G1HJ96-F1
#
_entry.id   AF-A0A6G1HJ96-F1
#
_cell.length_a   1.000
_cell.length_b   1.000
_cell.length_c   1.000
_cell.angle_alpha   90.00
_cell.angle_beta   90.00
_cell.angle_gamma   90.00
#
_symmetry.space_group_name_H-M   'P 1'
#
loop_
_entity.id
_entity.type
_entity.pdbx_description
1 polymer ?
#
loop_
_entity_poly.entity_id
_entity_poly.type
_entity_poly.pdbx_seq_one_letter_code
_entity_poly.pdbx_strand_id
1 'polypeptide(L)'
;MAKFTWDSNTVTAFAAVLLAAAAFIVAFLQVILEYMSSSTTRNLCSPQAIGVSAHQTKYSWNFGSWKLRVFYPLIKMDTGTLLLLFMSSEQRSISRVPELRRIAKAHDWRWRAIESSESIDRNTIADDLTCMIARGRNGKSGGLITAKDLDWNEWFVFQWYRFRHPLRKFGRPRSSWAQLITALGIRDTRSLTIEVVDAETVPASMDTPIQRVKLRQIGVLAFILGFQSVELDIPNRFFRALSPFGTITTQLNNVLGKVLRFEGDLVAFRSLISRCEAEWVFRGRDLIHGQQSFGKYLTSATYYPLYTLHRAMVDNLPTGVYDDEERADIIAAGRGYSTGPAYLEATIMRRFLMRILEKQEVQLHSLKRRMTDQVRAPRLQSTDAADSAGNGPTGAAHPLVRYA
;
A
#
# COMPACT_ATOMS: atom_id res chain seq x y z
N MET A 1 2.76 -33.18 -77.96
CA MET A 1 2.28 -32.20 -76.95
C MET A 1 0.82 -32.47 -76.67
N ALA A 2 0.51 -33.10 -75.53
CA ALA A 2 -0.88 -33.29 -75.13
C ALA A 2 -1.44 -31.95 -74.62
N LYS A 3 -2.54 -31.47 -75.21
CA LYS A 3 -3.29 -30.31 -74.70
C LYS A 3 -4.00 -30.75 -73.43
N PHE A 4 -3.50 -30.29 -72.29
CA PHE A 4 -4.18 -30.44 -71.02
C PHE A 4 -5.45 -29.58 -71.06
N THR A 5 -6.61 -30.23 -71.17
CA THR A 5 -7.92 -29.55 -71.12
C THR A 5 -8.42 -29.65 -69.68
N TRP A 6 -8.66 -28.50 -69.05
CA TRP A 6 -9.24 -28.47 -67.72
C TRP A 6 -10.75 -28.69 -67.85
N ASP A 7 -11.26 -29.76 -67.24
CA ASP A 7 -12.70 -29.94 -67.09
C ASP A 7 -13.29 -28.80 -66.27
N SER A 8 -14.48 -28.33 -66.64
CA SER A 8 -15.19 -27.22 -65.97
C SER A 8 -15.33 -27.44 -64.45
N ASN A 9 -15.48 -28.70 -64.03
CA ASN A 9 -15.54 -29.12 -62.63
C ASN A 9 -14.23 -28.86 -61.87
N THR A 10 -13.09 -29.02 -62.53
CA THR A 10 -11.78 -28.83 -61.91
C THR A 10 -11.47 -27.35 -61.72
N VAL A 11 -11.88 -26.50 -62.68
CA VAL A 11 -11.74 -25.04 -62.57
C VAL A 11 -12.58 -24.49 -61.42
N THR A 12 -13.83 -24.95 -61.30
CA THR A 12 -14.74 -24.52 -60.23
C THR A 12 -14.29 -25.01 -58.85
N ALA A 13 -13.83 -26.26 -58.72
CA ALA A 13 -13.27 -26.78 -57.48
C ALA A 13 -12.02 -26.01 -57.03
N PHE A 14 -11.12 -25.68 -57.95
CA PHE A 14 -9.93 -24.89 -57.65
C PHE A 14 -10.28 -23.48 -57.19
N ALA A 15 -11.23 -22.82 -57.87
CA ALA A 15 -11.73 -21.51 -57.46
C ALA A 15 -12.37 -21.54 -56.06
N ALA A 16 -13.14 -22.58 -55.74
CA ALA A 16 -13.75 -22.75 -54.42
C ALA A 16 -12.69 -22.94 -53.32
N VAL A 17 -11.64 -23.72 -53.57
CA VAL A 17 -10.52 -23.92 -52.63
C VAL A 17 -9.76 -22.60 -52.41
N LEU A 18 -9.49 -21.84 -53.46
CA LEU A 18 -8.85 -20.52 -53.35
C LEU A 18 -9.70 -19.55 -52.54
N LEU A 19 -11.01 -19.48 -52.80
CA LEU A 19 -11.93 -18.64 -52.03
C LEU A 19 -12.00 -19.07 -50.56
N ALA A 20 -12.06 -20.37 -50.28
CA ALA A 20 -12.05 -20.90 -48.92
C ALA A 20 -10.75 -20.59 -48.19
N ALA A 21 -9.60 -20.73 -48.86
CA ALA A 21 -8.29 -20.39 -48.29
C ALA A 21 -8.18 -18.88 -47.98
N ALA A 22 -8.64 -18.02 -48.89
CA ALA A 22 -8.67 -16.57 -48.67
C ALA A 22 -9.60 -16.20 -47.50
N ALA A 23 -10.81 -16.76 -47.45
CA ALA A 23 -11.75 -16.55 -46.36
C ALA A 23 -11.19 -17.02 -45.01
N PHE A 24 -10.49 -18.16 -44.99
CA PHE A 24 -9.82 -18.67 -43.80
C PHE A 24 -8.72 -17.72 -43.31
N ILE A 25 -7.88 -17.20 -44.22
CA ILE A 25 -6.82 -16.24 -43.87
C ILE A 25 -7.43 -14.97 -43.27
N VAL A 26 -8.49 -14.43 -43.88
CA VAL A 26 -9.19 -13.24 -43.36
C VAL A 26 -9.76 -13.51 -41.97
N ALA A 27 -10.45 -14.63 -41.76
CA ALA A 27 -10.99 -15.01 -40.46
C ALA A 27 -9.88 -15.19 -39.41
N PHE A 28 -8.77 -15.85 -39.77
CA PHE A 28 -7.64 -16.04 -38.87
C PHE A 28 -6.97 -14.71 -38.47
N LEU A 29 -6.80 -13.79 -39.43
CA LEU A 29 -6.28 -12.45 -39.16
C LEU A 29 -7.23 -11.66 -38.25
N GLN A 30 -8.55 -11.78 -38.45
CA GLN A 30 -9.54 -11.19 -37.54
C GLN A 30 -9.39 -11.72 -36.11
N VAL A 31 -9.18 -13.03 -35.92
CA VAL A 31 -8.91 -13.63 -34.60
C VAL A 31 -7.65 -13.07 -33.97
N ILE A 32 -6.56 -12.95 -34.75
CA ILE A 32 -5.30 -12.38 -34.25
C ILE A 32 -5.50 -10.91 -33.84
N LEU A 33 -6.18 -10.11 -34.68
CA LEU A 33 -6.43 -8.70 -34.40
C LEU A 33 -7.28 -8.51 -33.14
N GLU A 34 -8.33 -9.31 -32.94
CA GLU A 34 -9.13 -9.27 -31.72
C GLU A 34 -8.34 -9.76 -30.49
N TYR A 35 -7.51 -10.78 -30.65
CA TYR A 35 -6.61 -11.21 -29.58
C TYR A 35 -5.61 -10.09 -29.21
N MET A 36 -5.05 -9.39 -30.20
CA MET A 36 -4.16 -8.25 -29.95
C MET A 36 -4.90 -7.06 -29.34
N SER A 37 -6.15 -6.79 -29.72
CA SER A 37 -6.93 -5.72 -29.10
C SER A 37 -7.24 -6.00 -27.63
N SER A 38 -7.43 -7.28 -27.26
CA SER A 38 -7.60 -7.72 -25.86
C SER A 38 -6.35 -7.51 -24.99
N SER A 39 -5.18 -7.24 -25.58
CA SER A 39 -3.95 -6.98 -24.84
C SER A 39 -4.07 -5.77 -23.91
N THR A 40 -4.84 -4.76 -24.30
CA THR A 40 -5.09 -3.56 -23.48
C THR A 40 -5.79 -3.94 -22.17
N THR A 41 -6.90 -4.68 -22.26
CA THR A 41 -7.66 -5.19 -21.12
C THR A 41 -6.83 -6.13 -20.23
N ARG A 42 -5.98 -6.97 -20.83
CA ARG A 42 -5.05 -7.83 -20.09
C ARG A 42 -4.01 -7.02 -19.32
N ASN A 43 -3.49 -5.95 -19.92
CA ASN A 43 -2.52 -5.07 -19.28
C ASN A 43 -3.11 -4.34 -18.07
N LEU A 44 -4.41 -4.01 -18.09
CA LEU A 44 -5.14 -3.47 -16.92
C LEU A 44 -5.13 -4.44 -15.73
N CYS A 45 -5.15 -5.75 -15.99
CA CYS A 45 -5.24 -6.79 -14.95
C CYS A 45 -3.91 -7.52 -14.71
N SER A 46 -2.83 -6.99 -15.24
CA SER A 46 -1.48 -7.56 -15.11
C SER A 46 -0.96 -7.48 -13.67
N PRO A 47 0.02 -8.31 -13.28
CA PRO A 47 0.71 -8.16 -11.98
C PRO A 47 1.31 -6.77 -11.76
N GLN A 48 1.75 -6.11 -12.83
CA GLN A 48 2.25 -4.73 -12.80
C GLN A 48 1.14 -3.71 -12.56
N ALA A 49 -0.11 -4.02 -12.89
CA ALA A 49 -1.25 -3.13 -12.69
C ALA A 49 -1.88 -3.29 -11.30
N ILE A 50 -2.18 -4.53 -10.90
CA ILE A 50 -2.98 -4.84 -9.70
C ILE A 50 -2.26 -5.68 -8.65
N GLY A 51 -0.95 -5.91 -8.83
CA GLY A 51 -0.11 -6.59 -7.86
C GLY A 51 -0.54 -8.02 -7.60
N VAL A 52 -0.59 -8.39 -6.31
CA VAL A 52 -0.95 -9.74 -5.85
C VAL A 52 -2.36 -10.18 -6.26
N SER A 53 -3.25 -9.24 -6.56
CA SER A 53 -4.61 -9.53 -7.00
C SER A 53 -4.68 -10.07 -8.42
N ALA A 54 -3.61 -9.94 -9.22
CA ALA A 54 -3.55 -10.50 -10.57
C ALA A 54 -3.68 -12.03 -10.62
N HIS A 55 -3.36 -12.72 -9.51
CA HIS A 55 -3.55 -14.17 -9.39
C HIS A 55 -5.02 -14.59 -9.34
N GLN A 56 -5.93 -13.65 -9.12
CA GLN A 56 -7.37 -13.89 -9.12
C GLN A 56 -8.05 -13.42 -10.40
N THR A 57 -7.29 -12.87 -11.36
CA THR A 57 -7.80 -12.51 -12.67
C THR A 57 -8.28 -13.77 -13.38
N LYS A 58 -9.53 -13.78 -13.84
CA LYS A 58 -10.10 -14.89 -14.61
C LYS A 58 -10.13 -14.51 -16.09
N TYR A 59 -9.99 -15.50 -16.94
CA TYR A 59 -10.09 -15.36 -18.39
C TYR A 59 -11.25 -16.23 -18.86
N SER A 60 -12.13 -15.68 -19.68
CA SER A 60 -13.21 -16.43 -20.31
C SER A 60 -13.29 -16.03 -21.77
N TRP A 61 -13.51 -17.02 -22.63
CA TRP A 61 -13.73 -16.75 -24.03
C TRP A 61 -15.22 -16.53 -24.30
N ASN A 62 -15.59 -15.36 -24.83
CA ASN A 62 -16.95 -15.11 -25.28
C ASN A 62 -17.07 -15.50 -26.76
N PHE A 63 -17.65 -16.67 -27.04
CA PHE A 63 -17.82 -17.16 -28.40
C PHE A 63 -18.77 -16.30 -29.24
N GLY A 64 -19.78 -15.66 -28.63
CA GLY A 64 -20.74 -14.83 -29.35
C GLY A 64 -20.17 -13.52 -29.89
N SER A 65 -19.17 -12.95 -29.21
CA SER A 65 -18.43 -11.77 -29.67
C SER A 65 -17.00 -12.12 -30.13
N TRP A 66 -16.70 -13.41 -30.23
CA TRP A 66 -15.39 -13.99 -30.52
C TRP A 66 -14.19 -13.32 -29.80
N LYS A 67 -14.40 -12.88 -28.55
CA LYS A 67 -13.45 -12.03 -27.81
C LYS A 67 -13.04 -12.66 -26.48
N LEU A 68 -11.76 -12.52 -26.12
CA LEU A 68 -11.26 -12.87 -24.79
C LEU A 68 -11.71 -11.83 -23.76
N ARG A 69 -12.57 -12.24 -22.82
CA ARG A 69 -12.96 -11.44 -21.65
C ARG A 69 -12.00 -11.68 -20.50
N VAL A 70 -11.61 -10.59 -19.85
CA VAL A 70 -10.73 -10.59 -18.69
C VAL A 70 -11.52 -10.07 -17.50
N PHE A 71 -11.53 -10.79 -16.39
CA PHE A 71 -12.26 -10.41 -15.19
C PHE A 71 -11.27 -10.14 -14.06
N TYR A 72 -11.38 -8.98 -13.41
CA TYR A 72 -10.55 -8.62 -12.27
C TYR A 72 -11.32 -8.79 -10.94
N PRO A 73 -10.65 -9.05 -9.81
CA PRO A 73 -11.32 -9.14 -8.52
C PRO A 73 -11.75 -7.75 -8.03
N LEU A 74 -13.02 -7.60 -7.67
CA LEU A 74 -13.52 -6.46 -6.89
C LEU A 74 -13.25 -6.74 -5.41
N ILE A 75 -12.48 -5.86 -4.78
CA ILE A 75 -11.90 -6.05 -3.45
C ILE A 75 -12.62 -5.15 -2.45
N LYS A 76 -13.07 -5.75 -1.35
CA LYS A 76 -13.59 -5.03 -0.18
C LYS A 76 -12.43 -4.45 0.61
N MET A 77 -12.21 -3.14 0.48
CA MET A 77 -11.25 -2.40 1.29
C MET A 77 -11.82 -2.08 2.68
N ASP A 78 -12.19 -3.13 3.42
CA ASP A 78 -12.61 -3.03 4.81
C ASP A 78 -11.37 -3.06 5.73
N THR A 79 -11.24 -2.07 6.60
CA THR A 79 -10.07 -1.94 7.46
C THR A 79 -9.91 -3.14 8.40
N GLY A 80 -11.01 -3.70 8.92
CA GLY A 80 -10.95 -4.88 9.78
C GLY A 80 -10.33 -6.10 9.07
N THR A 81 -10.79 -6.40 7.85
CA THR A 81 -10.24 -7.51 7.06
C THR A 81 -8.80 -7.24 6.62
N LEU A 82 -8.48 -6.02 6.21
CA LEU A 82 -7.10 -5.64 5.85
C LEU A 82 -6.13 -5.83 7.02
N LEU A 83 -6.53 -5.47 8.23
CA LEU A 83 -5.72 -5.65 9.43
C LEU A 83 -5.52 -7.11 9.82
N LEU A 84 -6.58 -7.93 9.72
CA LEU A 84 -6.47 -9.37 9.95
C LEU A 84 -5.50 -10.03 8.96
N LEU A 85 -5.52 -9.61 7.70
CA LEU A 85 -4.59 -10.09 6.68
C LEU A 85 -3.18 -9.59 6.89
N PHE A 86 -3.02 -8.34 7.32
CA PHE A 86 -1.72 -7.79 7.71
C PHE A 86 -1.08 -8.65 8.81
N MET A 87 -1.81 -8.96 9.89
CA MET A 87 -1.31 -9.86 10.95
C MET A 87 -0.96 -11.25 10.43
N SER A 88 -1.85 -11.82 9.61
CA SER A 88 -1.64 -13.13 9.01
C SER A 88 -0.38 -13.14 8.11
N SER A 89 -0.09 -12.01 7.46
CA SER A 89 1.12 -11.85 6.65
C SER A 89 2.39 -11.77 7.51
N GLU A 90 2.32 -11.11 8.66
CA GLU A 90 3.44 -11.00 9.60
C GLU A 90 3.74 -12.36 10.25
N GLN A 91 2.72 -13.15 10.57
CA GLN A 91 2.86 -14.53 11.03
C GLN A 91 3.57 -15.42 10.01
N ARG A 92 3.43 -15.12 8.72
CA ARG A 92 4.09 -15.82 7.60
C ARG A 92 5.43 -15.19 7.19
N SER A 93 5.95 -14.23 7.98
CA SER A 93 7.26 -13.65 7.73
C SER A 93 8.35 -14.71 7.92
N ILE A 94 9.38 -14.66 7.06
CA ILE A 94 10.57 -15.51 7.17
C ILE A 94 11.24 -15.42 8.56
N SER A 95 11.15 -14.24 9.19
CA SER A 95 11.68 -13.97 10.53
C SER A 95 11.06 -14.82 11.64
N ARG A 96 9.87 -15.39 11.40
CA ARG A 96 9.14 -16.24 12.35
C ARG A 96 9.35 -17.73 12.12
N VAL A 97 10.07 -18.13 11.07
CA VAL A 97 10.42 -19.53 10.81
C VAL A 97 11.41 -20.01 11.89
N PRO A 98 11.08 -21.03 12.71
CA PRO A 98 11.91 -21.43 13.84
C PRO A 98 13.34 -21.78 13.47
N GLU A 99 13.54 -22.49 12.36
CA GLU A 99 14.83 -22.95 11.88
C GLU A 99 15.72 -21.76 11.47
N LEU A 100 15.19 -20.84 10.67
CA LEU A 100 15.92 -19.63 10.25
C LEU A 100 16.18 -18.68 11.42
N ARG A 101 15.29 -18.66 12.44
CA ARG A 101 15.53 -17.91 13.68
C ARG A 101 16.65 -18.52 14.52
N ARG A 102 16.79 -19.85 14.56
CA ARG A 102 17.92 -20.54 15.21
C ARG A 102 19.23 -20.23 14.50
N ILE A 103 19.24 -20.29 13.17
CA ILE A 103 20.39 -19.91 12.33
C ILE A 103 20.79 -18.46 12.60
N ALA A 104 19.85 -17.52 12.54
CA ALA A 104 20.13 -16.12 12.83
C ALA A 104 20.72 -15.91 14.24
N LYS A 105 20.22 -16.62 15.25
CA LYS A 105 20.75 -16.55 16.62
C LYS A 105 22.17 -17.13 16.72
N ALA A 106 22.46 -18.23 16.03
CA ALA A 106 23.76 -18.90 16.07
C ALA A 106 24.89 -17.99 15.54
N HIS A 107 24.59 -17.20 14.50
CA HIS A 107 25.54 -16.28 13.87
C HIS A 107 25.46 -14.83 14.38
N ASP A 108 24.67 -14.56 15.43
CA ASP A 108 24.37 -13.19 15.92
C ASP A 108 23.86 -12.24 14.81
N TRP A 109 23.08 -12.78 13.87
CA TRP A 109 22.39 -12.03 12.84
C TRP A 109 21.03 -11.53 13.34
N ARG A 110 20.51 -10.50 12.68
CA ARG A 110 19.23 -9.87 13.05
C ARG A 110 18.32 -9.75 11.84
N TRP A 111 17.04 -9.98 12.07
CA TRP A 111 16.00 -9.64 11.10
C TRP A 111 15.68 -8.16 11.21
N ARG A 112 15.61 -7.48 10.07
CA ARG A 112 15.26 -6.06 9.96
C ARG A 112 14.25 -5.87 8.83
N ALA A 113 13.41 -4.85 8.93
CA ALA A 113 12.62 -4.40 7.79
C ALA A 113 13.53 -3.91 6.67
N ILE A 114 13.17 -4.23 5.42
CA ILE A 114 13.92 -3.79 4.24
C ILE A 114 13.84 -2.26 4.12
N GLU A 115 14.95 -1.61 3.83
CA GLU A 115 15.02 -0.16 3.57
C GLU A 115 14.90 0.13 2.07
N SER A 116 14.35 1.30 1.70
CA SER A 116 14.11 1.62 0.28
C SER A 116 15.37 1.79 -0.55
N SER A 117 16.52 2.04 0.09
CA SER A 117 17.84 2.09 -0.55
C SER A 117 18.46 0.72 -0.82
N GLU A 118 17.91 -0.36 -0.25
CA GLU A 118 18.49 -1.70 -0.36
C GLU A 118 17.97 -2.44 -1.60
N SER A 119 18.89 -2.88 -2.46
CA SER A 119 18.55 -3.79 -3.55
C SER A 119 18.59 -5.23 -3.04
N ILE A 120 17.41 -5.85 -2.86
CA ILE A 120 17.32 -7.26 -2.51
C ILE A 120 17.52 -8.10 -3.78
N ASP A 121 18.61 -8.87 -3.80
CA ASP A 121 18.88 -9.78 -4.91
C ASP A 121 18.23 -11.15 -4.68
N ARG A 122 18.37 -12.04 -5.67
CA ARG A 122 17.85 -13.42 -5.55
C ARG A 122 18.61 -14.26 -4.54
N ASN A 123 19.78 -13.86 -4.05
CA ASN A 123 20.58 -14.65 -3.12
C ASN A 123 20.46 -14.14 -1.69
N THR A 124 19.92 -12.95 -1.48
CA THR A 124 19.73 -12.31 -0.18
C THR A 124 18.72 -13.11 0.62
N ILE A 125 19.04 -13.35 1.89
CA ILE A 125 18.14 -14.02 2.81
C ILE A 125 17.13 -12.98 3.29
N ALA A 126 16.07 -12.86 2.52
CA ALA A 126 14.99 -11.95 2.77
C ALA A 126 13.67 -12.58 2.36
N ASP A 127 12.58 -12.04 2.87
CA ASP A 127 11.27 -12.13 2.26
C ASP A 127 10.80 -10.75 1.80
N ASP A 128 9.55 -10.63 1.38
CA ASP A 128 9.03 -9.32 0.96
C ASP A 128 9.01 -8.26 2.09
N LEU A 129 9.06 -8.67 3.37
CA LEU A 129 8.94 -7.79 4.56
C LEU A 129 10.30 -7.42 5.16
N THR A 130 11.18 -8.40 5.25
CA THR A 130 12.31 -8.43 6.16
C THR A 130 13.50 -9.06 5.48
N CYS A 131 14.67 -8.51 5.76
CA CYS A 131 15.96 -9.06 5.36
C CYS A 131 16.74 -9.45 6.61
N MET A 132 17.62 -10.43 6.47
CA MET A 132 18.58 -10.78 7.49
C MET A 132 19.85 -9.94 7.29
N ILE A 133 20.34 -9.35 8.37
CA ILE A 133 21.56 -8.53 8.37
C ILE A 133 22.55 -9.04 9.40
N ALA A 134 23.84 -8.90 9.09
CA ALA A 134 24.89 -9.12 10.09
C ALA A 134 24.76 -8.09 11.22
N ARG A 135 25.17 -8.44 12.44
CA ARG A 135 25.35 -7.43 13.48
C ARG A 135 26.57 -6.59 13.14
N GLY A 136 26.37 -5.31 12.85
CA GLY A 136 27.49 -4.43 12.59
C GLY A 136 28.28 -4.10 13.85
N ARG A 137 29.61 -3.97 13.69
CA ARG A 137 30.50 -3.44 14.72
C ARG A 137 30.40 -1.90 14.74
N ASN A 138 30.40 -1.30 15.92
CA ASN A 138 30.44 0.15 16.13
C ASN A 138 29.25 0.94 15.54
N GLY A 139 28.04 0.37 15.61
CA GLY A 139 26.81 1.08 15.21
C GLY A 139 26.61 1.26 13.71
N LYS A 140 27.50 0.74 12.86
CA LYS A 140 27.26 0.63 11.43
C LYS A 140 26.23 -0.46 11.16
N SER A 141 25.35 -0.28 10.18
CA SER A 141 24.48 -1.36 9.70
C SER A 141 25.35 -2.48 9.15
N GLY A 142 25.15 -3.72 9.61
CA GLY A 142 25.86 -4.86 9.02
C GLY A 142 25.37 -5.11 7.60
N GLY A 143 26.21 -5.79 6.80
CA GLY A 143 25.83 -6.18 5.44
C GLY A 143 24.61 -7.08 5.41
N LEU A 144 23.87 -7.04 4.30
CA LEU A 144 22.82 -8.00 3.97
C LEU A 144 23.42 -9.40 3.90
N ILE A 145 22.78 -10.37 4.56
CA ILE A 145 23.23 -11.77 4.49
C ILE A 145 22.71 -12.40 3.21
N THR A 146 23.60 -13.09 2.51
CA THR A 146 23.32 -13.82 1.28
C THR A 146 23.40 -15.33 1.50
N ALA A 147 22.88 -16.10 0.55
CA ALA A 147 22.92 -17.55 0.57
C ALA A 147 24.36 -18.12 0.56
N LYS A 148 25.37 -17.31 0.24
CA LYS A 148 26.78 -17.70 0.29
C LYS A 148 27.35 -17.70 1.70
N ASP A 149 26.71 -16.97 2.60
CA ASP A 149 27.12 -16.85 4.00
C ASP A 149 26.55 -17.99 4.87
N LEU A 150 25.76 -18.89 4.27
CA LEU A 150 25.15 -20.04 4.93
C LEU A 150 25.99 -21.30 4.74
N ASP A 151 26.07 -22.11 5.79
CA ASP A 151 26.58 -23.48 5.68
C ASP A 151 25.63 -24.35 4.85
N TRP A 152 26.11 -25.50 4.35
CA TRP A 152 25.32 -26.37 3.45
C TRP A 152 23.94 -26.76 4.00
N ASN A 153 23.85 -27.07 5.31
CA ASN A 153 22.60 -27.42 5.96
C ASN A 153 21.64 -26.23 6.08
N GLU A 154 22.17 -25.05 6.39
CA GLU A 154 21.40 -23.81 6.53
C GLU A 154 20.91 -23.33 5.16
N TRP A 155 21.77 -23.46 4.15
CA TRP A 155 21.44 -23.21 2.76
C TRP A 155 20.28 -24.10 2.32
N PHE A 156 20.31 -25.40 2.63
CA PHE A 156 19.21 -26.31 2.30
C PHE A 156 17.90 -25.90 2.97
N VAL A 157 17.93 -25.53 4.25
CA VAL A 157 16.74 -25.01 4.97
C VAL A 157 16.19 -23.75 4.30
N PHE A 158 17.07 -22.81 3.91
CA PHE A 158 16.67 -21.59 3.21
C PHE A 158 16.10 -21.88 1.82
N GLN A 159 16.72 -22.76 1.03
CA GLN A 159 16.20 -23.15 -0.28
C GLN A 159 14.85 -23.86 -0.17
N TRP A 160 14.68 -24.73 0.85
CA TRP A 160 13.40 -25.38 1.12
C TRP A 160 12.31 -24.37 1.48
N TYR A 161 12.63 -23.40 2.34
CA TYR A 161 11.72 -22.29 2.64
C TYR A 161 11.33 -21.54 1.37
N ARG A 162 12.30 -21.17 0.52
CA ARG A 162 12.05 -20.44 -0.73
C ARG A 162 11.24 -21.23 -1.75
N PHE A 163 11.44 -22.53 -1.82
CA PHE A 163 10.64 -23.39 -2.69
C PHE A 163 9.16 -23.36 -2.27
N ARG A 164 8.89 -23.36 -0.95
CA ARG A 164 7.52 -23.22 -0.41
C ARG A 164 6.97 -21.80 -0.45
N HIS A 165 7.85 -20.80 -0.43
CA HIS A 165 7.52 -19.39 -0.37
C HIS A 165 8.31 -18.62 -1.44
N PRO A 166 7.94 -18.75 -2.72
CA PRO A 166 8.67 -18.11 -3.81
C PRO A 166 8.71 -16.60 -3.59
N LEU A 167 9.92 -16.04 -3.52
CA LEU A 167 10.14 -14.60 -3.37
C LEU A 167 9.51 -13.88 -4.55
N ARG A 168 8.53 -13.02 -4.24
CA ARG A 168 7.95 -12.15 -5.26
C ARG A 168 8.79 -10.89 -5.25
N LYS A 169 9.27 -10.49 -6.43
CA LYS A 169 9.85 -9.15 -6.57
C LYS A 169 8.83 -8.16 -6.06
N PHE A 170 9.23 -7.35 -5.09
CA PHE A 170 8.40 -6.28 -4.57
C PHE A 170 8.17 -5.27 -5.70
N GLY A 171 7.09 -5.47 -6.44
CA GLY A 171 6.69 -4.60 -7.52
C GLY A 171 5.91 -3.43 -6.97
N ARG A 172 6.04 -2.26 -7.59
CA ARG A 172 5.13 -1.14 -7.38
C ARG A 172 3.98 -1.26 -8.39
N PRO A 173 2.81 -1.82 -8.00
CA PRO A 173 1.70 -1.90 -8.93
C PRO A 173 1.24 -0.50 -9.33
N ARG A 174 0.71 -0.33 -10.55
CA ARG A 174 0.24 0.98 -11.03
C ARG A 174 -0.97 1.48 -10.25
N SER A 175 -1.88 0.59 -9.85
CA SER A 175 -3.09 0.98 -9.11
C SER A 175 -2.78 1.37 -7.66
N SER A 176 -3.28 2.53 -7.24
CA SER A 176 -3.11 3.06 -5.89
C SER A 176 -3.63 2.11 -4.79
N TRP A 177 -4.75 1.43 -5.01
CA TRP A 177 -5.30 0.49 -4.03
C TRP A 177 -4.41 -0.75 -3.89
N ALA A 178 -3.83 -1.25 -4.99
CA ALA A 178 -2.92 -2.40 -4.92
C ALA A 178 -1.59 -1.99 -4.26
N GLN A 179 -1.12 -0.77 -4.50
CA GLN A 179 0.05 -0.23 -3.79
C GLN A 179 -0.19 -0.23 -2.28
N LEU A 180 -1.39 0.16 -1.84
CA LEU A 180 -1.80 0.14 -0.43
C LEU A 180 -1.80 -1.30 0.16
N ILE A 181 -2.38 -2.27 -0.55
CA ILE A 181 -2.36 -3.69 -0.17
C ILE A 181 -0.93 -4.22 -0.09
N THR A 182 -0.08 -3.85 -1.06
CA THR A 182 1.34 -4.24 -1.11
C THR A 182 2.15 -3.59 0.02
N ALA A 183 1.87 -2.33 0.38
CA ALA A 183 2.48 -1.64 1.51
C ALA A 183 2.13 -2.33 2.85
N LEU A 184 0.90 -2.84 2.97
CA LEU A 184 0.45 -3.68 4.09
C LEU A 184 1.04 -5.11 4.06
N GLY A 185 1.86 -5.48 3.08
CA GLY A 185 2.45 -6.82 3.02
C GLY A 185 1.47 -7.97 2.78
N ILE A 186 0.24 -7.65 2.35
CA ILE A 186 -0.78 -8.66 2.06
C ILE A 186 -0.38 -9.39 0.77
N ARG A 187 -0.13 -10.70 0.89
CA ARG A 187 0.30 -11.57 -0.23
C ARG A 187 -0.85 -12.29 -0.94
N ASP A 188 -1.99 -12.38 -0.27
CA ASP A 188 -3.19 -13.05 -0.74
C ASP A 188 -4.41 -12.16 -0.50
N THR A 189 -5.14 -11.86 -1.56
CA THR A 189 -6.31 -10.98 -1.53
C THR A 189 -7.62 -11.77 -1.68
N ARG A 190 -7.60 -13.11 -1.66
CA ARG A 190 -8.80 -13.94 -1.91
C ARG A 190 -9.93 -13.64 -0.94
N SER A 191 -9.61 -13.45 0.35
CA SER A 191 -10.60 -13.11 1.38
C SER A 191 -11.12 -11.66 1.29
N LEU A 192 -10.47 -10.80 0.51
CA LEU A 192 -10.96 -9.46 0.23
C LEU A 192 -11.87 -9.43 -1.01
N THR A 193 -11.80 -10.43 -1.87
CA THR A 193 -12.57 -10.45 -3.13
C THR A 193 -14.05 -10.68 -2.84
N ILE A 194 -14.88 -9.73 -3.29
CA ILE A 194 -16.35 -9.80 -3.22
C ILE A 194 -16.87 -10.56 -4.44
N GLU A 195 -16.42 -10.15 -5.62
CA GLU A 195 -16.85 -10.68 -6.90
C GLU A 195 -15.76 -10.46 -7.96
N VAL A 196 -15.97 -10.97 -9.16
CA VAL A 196 -15.11 -10.70 -10.32
C VAL A 196 -15.88 -9.82 -11.31
N VAL A 197 -15.25 -8.77 -11.80
CA VAL A 197 -15.86 -7.75 -12.68
C VAL A 197 -15.17 -7.76 -14.02
N ASP A 198 -15.93 -7.62 -15.10
CA ASP A 198 -15.38 -7.55 -16.45
C ASP A 198 -14.49 -6.30 -16.60
N ALA A 199 -13.24 -6.50 -16.98
CA ALA A 199 -12.26 -5.43 -17.15
C ALA A 199 -12.59 -4.49 -18.33
N GLU A 200 -13.50 -4.88 -19.23
CA GLU A 200 -14.05 -3.96 -20.24
C GLU A 200 -14.91 -2.85 -19.64
N THR A 201 -15.38 -3.00 -18.40
CA THR A 201 -16.12 -1.94 -17.69
C THR A 201 -15.20 -0.85 -17.14
N VAL A 202 -13.88 -1.04 -17.19
CA VAL A 202 -12.90 -0.03 -16.77
C VAL A 202 -12.87 1.07 -17.84
N PRO A 203 -13.13 2.35 -17.48
CA PRO A 203 -13.09 3.43 -18.45
C PRO A 203 -11.72 3.53 -19.13
N ALA A 204 -11.71 3.83 -20.43
CA ALA A 204 -10.48 3.93 -21.23
C ALA A 204 -9.50 4.99 -20.70
N SER A 205 -9.97 5.98 -19.95
CA SER A 205 -9.13 6.98 -19.28
C SER A 205 -8.35 6.45 -18.08
N MET A 206 -8.63 5.22 -17.65
CA MET A 206 -7.99 4.57 -16.52
C MET A 206 -7.04 3.49 -17.01
N ASP A 207 -5.84 3.51 -16.44
CA ASP A 207 -4.79 2.56 -16.78
C ASP A 207 -4.83 1.30 -15.89
N THR A 208 -5.73 1.28 -14.90
CA THR A 208 -5.94 0.21 -13.93
C THR A 208 -7.40 0.11 -13.45
N PRO A 209 -7.84 -1.06 -12.96
CA PRO A 209 -9.19 -1.26 -12.43
C PRO A 209 -9.48 -0.43 -11.18
N ILE A 210 -10.74 -0.01 -11.05
CA ILE A 210 -11.24 0.84 -9.97
C ILE A 210 -11.77 -0.02 -8.83
N GLN A 211 -11.56 0.43 -7.59
CA GLN A 211 -12.13 -0.16 -6.39
C GLN A 211 -13.00 0.85 -5.66
N ARG A 212 -14.08 0.37 -5.03
CA ARG A 212 -14.97 1.21 -4.23
C ARG A 212 -14.56 1.12 -2.77
N VAL A 213 -14.42 2.27 -2.11
CA VAL A 213 -14.08 2.33 -0.69
C VAL A 213 -14.86 3.44 0.00
N LYS A 214 -15.28 3.17 1.24
CA LYS A 214 -15.91 4.20 2.09
C LYS A 214 -14.81 5.12 2.62
N LEU A 215 -15.01 6.44 2.54
CA LEU A 215 -14.04 7.44 3.04
C LEU A 215 -13.66 7.20 4.51
N ARG A 216 -14.64 6.78 5.34
CA ARG A 216 -14.39 6.38 6.73
C ARG A 216 -13.31 5.29 6.84
N GLN A 217 -13.40 4.23 6.02
CA GLN A 217 -12.45 3.11 6.07
C GLN A 217 -11.03 3.57 5.71
N ILE A 218 -10.90 4.42 4.69
CA ILE A 218 -9.62 5.03 4.32
C ILE A 218 -9.10 5.94 5.42
N GLY A 219 -9.95 6.70 6.10
CA GLY A 219 -9.55 7.52 7.25
C GLY A 219 -8.97 6.69 8.39
N VAL A 220 -9.65 5.60 8.78
CA VAL A 220 -9.14 4.67 9.80
C VAL A 220 -7.82 4.04 9.34
N LEU A 221 -7.75 3.63 8.08
CA LEU A 221 -6.55 3.03 7.53
C LEU A 221 -5.37 4.02 7.50
N ALA A 222 -5.59 5.27 7.08
CA ALA A 222 -4.58 6.31 7.08
C ALA A 222 -4.05 6.58 8.49
N PHE A 223 -4.94 6.62 9.49
CA PHE A 223 -4.53 6.74 10.89
C PHE A 223 -3.63 5.57 11.33
N ILE A 224 -4.04 4.33 11.04
CA ILE A 224 -3.25 3.13 11.36
C ILE A 224 -1.89 3.14 10.67
N LEU A 225 -1.85 3.59 9.42
CA LEU A 225 -0.62 3.71 8.63
C LEU A 225 0.29 4.86 9.10
N GLY A 226 -0.07 5.56 10.19
CA GLY A 226 0.74 6.61 10.79
C GLY A 226 0.77 7.90 9.98
N PHE A 227 -0.29 8.20 9.22
CA PHE A 227 -0.42 9.49 8.57
C PHE A 227 -0.57 10.59 9.63
N GLN A 228 0.20 11.66 9.47
CA GLN A 228 0.33 12.73 10.46
C GLN A 228 -0.81 13.75 10.39
N SER A 229 -1.38 13.93 9.20
CA SER A 229 -2.55 14.77 8.96
C SER A 229 -3.57 13.99 8.14
N VAL A 230 -4.83 14.09 8.53
CA VAL A 230 -5.99 13.53 7.80
C VAL A 230 -7.08 14.59 7.78
N GLU A 231 -7.34 15.14 6.60
CA GLU A 231 -8.43 16.07 6.30
C GLU A 231 -9.53 15.29 5.57
N LEU A 232 -10.76 15.36 6.08
CA LEU A 232 -11.92 14.67 5.52
C LEU A 232 -13.10 15.64 5.46
N ASP A 233 -13.63 15.82 4.25
CA ASP A 233 -14.86 16.55 3.98
C ASP A 233 -15.78 15.64 3.16
N ILE A 234 -16.76 15.05 3.86
CA ILE A 234 -17.69 14.07 3.30
C ILE A 234 -18.65 14.72 2.27
N PRO A 235 -19.31 15.86 2.56
CA PRO A 235 -20.17 16.54 1.59
C PRO A 235 -19.46 16.79 0.25
N ASN A 236 -18.23 17.29 0.29
CA ASN A 236 -17.46 17.57 -0.91
C ASN A 236 -16.70 16.35 -1.45
N ARG A 237 -16.80 15.17 -0.82
CA ARG A 237 -16.00 13.97 -1.15
C ARG A 237 -14.51 14.27 -1.24
N PHE A 238 -14.01 15.15 -0.38
CA PHE A 238 -12.62 15.52 -0.31
C PHE A 238 -11.94 14.74 0.82
N PHE A 239 -10.77 14.20 0.50
CA PHE A 239 -9.92 13.45 1.42
C PHE A 239 -8.47 13.78 1.12
N ARG A 240 -7.71 14.09 2.16
CA ARG A 240 -6.28 14.31 2.10
C ARG A 240 -5.63 13.74 3.34
N ALA A 241 -4.72 12.80 3.18
CA ALA A 241 -3.87 12.31 4.25
C ALA A 241 -2.40 12.50 3.85
N LEU A 242 -1.59 13.03 4.78
CA LEU A 242 -0.16 13.30 4.58
C LEU A 242 0.70 12.52 5.58
N SER A 243 1.76 11.91 5.07
CA SER A 243 2.81 11.20 5.81
C SER A 243 4.17 11.55 5.21
N PRO A 244 5.28 11.49 5.97
CA PRO A 244 6.63 11.60 5.40
C PRO A 244 6.92 10.60 4.28
N PHE A 245 6.20 9.47 4.24
CA PHE A 245 6.42 8.39 3.28
C PHE A 245 5.39 8.37 2.14
N GLY A 246 4.37 9.23 2.19
CA GLY A 246 3.43 9.36 1.08
C GLY A 246 2.14 10.08 1.43
N THR A 247 1.24 10.11 0.46
CA THR A 247 0.00 10.88 0.51
C THR A 247 -1.16 10.06 -0.03
N ILE A 248 -2.35 10.27 0.54
CA ILE A 248 -3.61 9.82 -0.04
C ILE A 248 -4.41 11.08 -0.33
N THR A 249 -4.68 11.37 -1.60
CA THR A 249 -5.36 12.62 -1.99
C THR A 249 -6.53 12.32 -2.91
N THR A 250 -7.57 13.15 -2.81
CA THR A 250 -8.65 13.16 -3.79
C THR A 250 -8.20 13.93 -5.02
N GLN A 251 -8.32 13.31 -6.20
CA GLN A 251 -8.05 13.91 -7.49
C GLN A 251 -9.33 13.94 -8.32
N LEU A 252 -9.49 14.98 -9.13
CA LEU A 252 -10.56 15.04 -10.11
C LEU A 252 -10.13 14.29 -11.38
N ASN A 253 -10.93 13.30 -11.76
CA ASN A 253 -10.83 12.60 -13.03
C ASN A 253 -12.03 13.00 -13.89
N ASN A 254 -11.79 13.33 -15.16
CA ASN A 254 -12.83 13.85 -16.06
C ASN A 254 -14.00 12.88 -16.28
N VAL A 255 -13.75 11.56 -16.16
CA VAL A 255 -14.76 10.53 -16.42
C VAL A 255 -15.42 10.05 -15.13
N LEU A 256 -14.64 9.91 -14.05
CA LEU A 256 -15.11 9.30 -12.80
C LEU A 256 -15.48 10.31 -11.71
N GLY A 257 -15.19 11.60 -11.93
CA GLY A 257 -15.27 12.62 -10.90
C GLY A 257 -14.15 12.45 -9.86
N LYS A 258 -14.48 12.57 -8.58
CA LYS A 258 -13.48 12.53 -7.49
C LYS A 258 -13.02 11.09 -7.20
N VAL A 259 -11.73 10.82 -7.39
CA VAL A 259 -11.07 9.54 -7.15
C VAL A 259 -9.99 9.68 -6.08
N LEU A 260 -9.73 8.63 -5.31
CA LEU A 260 -8.61 8.61 -4.36
C LEU A 260 -7.35 8.08 -5.03
N ARG A 261 -6.25 8.81 -4.85
CA ARG A 261 -4.91 8.40 -5.28
C ARG A 261 -4.00 8.27 -4.08
N PHE A 262 -3.32 7.14 -4.00
CA PHE A 262 -2.23 6.91 -3.06
C PHE A 262 -0.92 6.99 -3.80
N GLU A 263 0.01 7.78 -3.27
CA GLU A 263 1.38 7.91 -3.75
C GLU A 263 2.34 7.86 -2.57
N GLY A 264 3.31 6.96 -2.60
CA GLY A 264 4.30 6.88 -1.53
C GLY A 264 5.40 5.87 -1.78
N ASP A 265 6.39 5.89 -0.89
CA ASP A 265 7.41 4.87 -0.76
C ASP A 265 6.83 3.68 0.01
N LEU A 266 6.46 2.63 -0.73
CA LEU A 266 5.83 1.43 -0.17
C LEU A 266 6.75 0.70 0.81
N VAL A 267 8.07 0.76 0.58
CA VAL A 267 9.08 0.11 1.43
C VAL A 267 9.21 0.88 2.74
N ALA A 268 9.28 2.21 2.67
CA ALA A 268 9.33 3.03 3.87
C ALA A 268 8.05 2.94 4.71
N PHE A 269 6.86 2.92 4.09
CA PHE A 269 5.60 2.68 4.79
C PHE A 269 5.62 1.34 5.54
N ARG A 270 6.10 0.30 4.89
CA ARG A 270 6.19 -1.03 5.47
C ARG A 270 7.19 -1.09 6.63
N SER A 271 8.33 -0.40 6.51
CA SER A 271 9.28 -0.24 7.61
C SER A 271 8.67 0.49 8.81
N LEU A 272 7.75 1.44 8.58
CA LEU A 272 7.00 2.09 9.65
C LEU A 272 6.01 1.12 10.30
N ILE A 273 5.18 0.46 9.49
CA ILE A 273 4.13 -0.44 9.97
C ILE A 273 4.72 -1.65 10.72
N SER A 274 5.83 -2.21 10.25
CA SER A 274 6.51 -3.33 10.92
C SER A 274 7.09 -2.99 12.29
N ARG A 275 7.23 -1.69 12.62
CA ARG A 275 7.60 -1.24 13.97
C ARG A 275 6.38 -1.10 14.89
N CYS A 276 5.17 -1.10 14.34
CA CYS A 276 3.94 -1.11 15.11
C CYS A 276 3.63 -2.54 15.53
N GLU A 277 3.46 -2.77 16.83
CA GLU A 277 2.98 -4.05 17.33
C GLU A 277 1.57 -4.30 16.79
N ALA A 278 1.32 -5.49 16.22
CA ALA A 278 0.03 -5.84 15.64
C ALA A 278 -1.15 -5.64 16.61
N GLU A 279 -0.94 -5.93 17.90
CA GLU A 279 -1.93 -5.73 18.95
C GLU A 279 -2.33 -4.25 19.10
N TRP A 280 -1.36 -3.34 18.99
CA TRP A 280 -1.62 -1.90 19.04
C TRP A 280 -2.51 -1.45 17.88
N VAL A 281 -2.29 -1.98 16.69
CA VAL A 281 -3.08 -1.67 15.49
C VAL A 281 -4.54 -2.07 15.68
N PHE A 282 -4.82 -3.22 16.31
CA PHE A 282 -6.19 -3.66 16.60
C PHE A 282 -6.86 -2.82 17.67
N ARG A 283 -6.15 -2.50 18.76
CA ARG A 283 -6.70 -1.65 19.82
C ARG A 283 -6.99 -0.24 19.32
N GLY A 284 -6.13 0.31 18.45
CA GLY A 284 -6.38 1.56 17.76
C GLY A 284 -7.62 1.51 16.87
N ARG A 285 -7.79 0.43 16.10
CA ARG A 285 -9.00 0.17 15.31
C ARG A 285 -10.25 0.14 16.19
N ASP A 286 -10.22 -0.63 17.27
CA ASP A 286 -11.35 -0.82 18.18
C ASP A 286 -11.74 0.52 18.80
N LEU A 287 -10.74 1.27 19.29
CA LEU A 287 -10.92 2.61 19.82
C LEU A 287 -11.62 3.55 18.83
N ILE A 288 -11.19 3.54 17.55
CA ILE A 288 -11.80 4.37 16.49
C ILE A 288 -13.24 3.93 16.16
N HIS A 289 -13.56 2.66 16.35
CA HIS A 289 -14.93 2.17 16.23
C HIS A 289 -15.77 2.36 17.49
N GLY A 290 -15.22 2.92 18.56
CA GLY A 290 -15.90 3.03 19.86
C GLY A 290 -16.08 1.68 20.55
N GLN A 291 -15.26 0.69 20.19
CA GLN A 291 -15.14 -0.60 20.87
C GLN A 291 -14.01 -0.48 21.88
N GLN A 292 -14.31 -0.67 23.16
CA GLN A 292 -13.30 -0.73 24.21
C GLN A 292 -13.48 -2.03 25.00
N SER A 293 -12.36 -2.64 25.36
CA SER A 293 -12.33 -3.77 26.28
C SER A 293 -11.93 -3.26 27.66
N PHE A 294 -12.78 -3.50 28.66
CA PHE A 294 -12.50 -3.20 30.06
C PHE A 294 -12.31 -4.54 30.80
N GLY A 295 -11.06 -4.99 30.91
CA GLY A 295 -10.72 -6.27 31.53
C GLY A 295 -11.27 -7.47 30.74
N LYS A 296 -12.20 -8.23 31.33
CA LYS A 296 -12.82 -9.40 30.71
C LYS A 296 -14.07 -9.06 29.87
N TYR A 297 -14.52 -7.80 29.92
CA TYR A 297 -15.77 -7.38 29.30
C TYR A 297 -15.48 -6.55 28.05
N LEU A 298 -15.96 -7.04 26.90
CA LEU A 298 -15.99 -6.27 25.67
C LEU A 298 -17.28 -5.44 25.69
N THR A 299 -17.19 -4.14 25.92
CA THR A 299 -18.37 -3.27 25.83
C THR A 299 -18.51 -2.78 24.41
N SER A 300 -19.59 -3.17 23.73
CA SER A 300 -19.99 -2.57 22.47
C SER A 300 -20.60 -1.19 22.76
N ALA A 301 -20.04 -0.14 22.14
CA ALA A 301 -20.63 1.20 22.06
C ALA A 301 -20.56 2.08 23.33
N THR A 302 -19.37 2.27 23.92
CA THR A 302 -19.10 3.54 24.60
C THR A 302 -18.53 4.53 23.60
N TYR A 303 -19.41 5.34 23.00
CA TYR A 303 -19.02 6.49 22.19
C TYR A 303 -18.49 7.60 23.09
N TYR A 304 -17.19 7.58 23.37
CA TYR A 304 -16.54 8.78 23.88
C TYR A 304 -16.31 9.73 22.71
N PRO A 305 -16.77 10.99 22.77
CA PRO A 305 -16.35 11.99 21.82
C PRO A 305 -14.82 12.01 21.75
N LEU A 306 -14.24 12.09 20.54
CA LEU A 306 -12.79 12.06 20.36
C LEU A 306 -12.09 13.16 21.20
N TYR A 307 -12.77 14.28 21.39
CA TYR A 307 -12.32 15.37 22.27
C TYR A 307 -12.31 14.97 23.75
N THR A 308 -13.27 14.15 24.23
CA THR A 308 -13.32 13.66 25.60
C THR A 308 -12.22 12.65 25.85
N LEU A 309 -11.92 11.80 24.86
CA LEU A 309 -10.78 10.90 24.92
C LEU A 309 -9.46 11.72 24.93
N HIS A 310 -9.33 12.67 24.02
CA HIS A 310 -8.19 13.61 23.96
C HIS A 310 -8.04 14.39 25.28
N ARG A 311 -9.14 14.88 25.85
CA ARG A 311 -9.16 15.64 27.10
C ARG A 311 -8.86 14.76 28.32
N ALA A 312 -9.42 13.55 28.40
CA ALA A 312 -9.05 12.55 29.40
C ALA A 312 -7.55 12.18 29.32
N MET A 313 -6.99 12.19 28.11
CA MET A 313 -5.57 11.94 27.83
C MET A 313 -4.66 13.15 28.14
N VAL A 314 -5.13 14.38 27.94
CA VAL A 314 -4.39 15.63 28.17
C VAL A 314 -4.48 16.12 29.62
N ASP A 315 -5.66 16.02 30.22
CA ASP A 315 -5.96 16.58 31.55
C ASP A 315 -5.40 15.71 32.69
N ASN A 316 -4.62 14.64 32.41
CA ASN A 316 -4.16 13.66 33.41
C ASN A 316 -5.31 13.30 34.37
N LEU A 317 -6.35 12.61 33.90
CA LEU A 317 -7.24 11.92 34.85
C LEU A 317 -6.34 11.17 35.83
N PRO A 318 -6.50 11.38 37.15
CA PRO A 318 -5.51 10.97 38.12
C PRO A 318 -5.29 9.47 37.95
N THR A 319 -4.14 9.12 37.37
CA THR A 319 -3.57 7.78 37.43
C THR A 319 -3.03 7.60 38.84
N GLY A 320 -3.87 7.87 39.85
CA GLY A 320 -3.52 7.82 41.24
C GLY A 320 -2.82 6.51 41.49
N VAL A 321 -1.56 6.61 41.86
CA VAL A 321 -0.92 5.59 42.66
C VAL A 321 -1.77 5.59 43.93
N TYR A 322 -2.75 4.69 43.98
CA TYR A 322 -3.44 4.39 45.22
C TYR A 322 -2.36 4.01 46.22
N ASP A 323 -2.30 4.71 47.35
CA ASP A 323 -1.51 4.28 48.50
C ASP A 323 -1.97 2.86 48.89
N ASP A 324 -1.08 2.04 49.43
CA ASP A 324 -1.37 0.64 49.73
C ASP A 324 -2.57 0.49 50.70
N GLU A 325 -2.89 1.52 51.50
CA GLU A 325 -4.12 1.62 52.29
C GLU A 325 -5.39 1.80 51.44
N GLU A 326 -5.39 2.70 50.46
CA GLU A 326 -6.53 2.93 49.57
C GLU A 326 -6.77 1.72 48.65
N ARG A 327 -5.70 0.98 48.35
CA ARG A 327 -5.70 -0.31 47.65
C ARG A 327 -6.36 -1.42 48.50
N ALA A 328 -6.10 -1.43 49.81
CA ALA A 328 -6.69 -2.39 50.74
C ALA A 328 -8.19 -2.13 50.94
N ASP A 329 -8.63 -0.88 50.98
CA ASP A 329 -10.05 -0.53 51.10
C ASP A 329 -10.86 -0.88 49.85
N ILE A 330 -10.29 -0.73 48.65
CA ILE A 330 -10.94 -1.14 47.39
C ILE A 330 -11.06 -2.67 47.29
N ILE A 331 -10.06 -3.41 47.79
CA ILE A 331 -10.07 -4.87 47.86
C ILE A 331 -11.07 -5.35 48.93
N ALA A 332 -11.12 -4.70 50.09
CA ALA A 332 -12.03 -5.00 51.19
C ALA A 332 -13.51 -4.65 50.86
N ALA A 333 -13.74 -3.63 50.04
CA ALA A 333 -15.08 -3.23 49.57
C ALA A 333 -15.68 -4.18 48.51
N GLY A 334 -15.05 -5.30 48.20
CA GLY A 334 -15.61 -6.35 47.34
C GLY A 334 -15.79 -5.96 45.87
N ARG A 335 -15.16 -4.88 45.39
CA ARG A 335 -15.15 -4.53 43.96
C ARG A 335 -13.93 -5.15 43.30
N GLY A 336 -14.08 -6.41 42.91
CA GLY A 336 -13.05 -7.19 42.22
C GLY A 336 -12.62 -6.58 40.90
N TYR A 337 -11.64 -5.68 40.92
CA TYR A 337 -10.83 -5.32 39.76
C TYR A 337 -9.45 -5.93 39.92
N SER A 338 -9.19 -7.00 39.17
CA SER A 338 -7.83 -7.47 38.97
C SER A 338 -7.05 -6.37 38.25
N THR A 339 -6.07 -5.78 38.91
CA THR A 339 -5.05 -4.91 38.29
C THR A 339 -4.15 -5.78 37.41
N GLY A 340 -4.67 -6.16 36.25
CA GLY A 340 -3.96 -6.77 35.15
C GLY A 340 -3.59 -5.72 34.08
N PRO A 341 -3.30 -6.15 32.84
CA PRO A 341 -2.54 -5.44 31.78
C PRO A 341 -2.99 -4.00 31.42
N ALA A 342 -4.17 -3.54 31.85
CA ALA A 342 -4.67 -2.17 31.66
C ALA A 342 -3.74 -1.06 32.19
N TYR A 343 -3.01 -1.29 33.30
CA TYR A 343 -2.07 -0.30 33.86
C TYR A 343 -0.80 -0.15 33.00
N LEU A 344 -0.31 -1.27 32.47
CA LEU A 344 0.82 -1.30 31.55
C LEU A 344 0.44 -0.64 30.22
N GLU A 345 -0.79 -0.88 29.75
CA GLU A 345 -1.33 -0.31 28.53
C GLU A 345 -1.52 1.21 28.60
N ALA A 346 -2.03 1.74 29.72
CA ALA A 346 -2.15 3.19 29.91
C ALA A 346 -0.78 3.89 29.97
N THR A 347 0.20 3.27 30.65
CA THR A 347 1.57 3.80 30.78
C THR A 347 2.32 3.78 29.44
N ILE A 348 2.12 2.75 28.62
CA ILE A 348 2.70 2.63 27.28
C ILE A 348 2.02 3.60 26.30
N MET A 349 0.69 3.73 26.35
CA MET A 349 -0.07 4.69 25.52
C MET A 349 0.36 6.14 25.80
N ARG A 350 0.63 6.48 27.08
CA ARG A 350 1.15 7.79 27.50
C ARG A 350 2.55 8.07 26.92
N ARG A 351 3.50 7.14 27.05
CA ARG A 351 4.87 7.31 26.49
C ARG A 351 4.87 7.43 24.97
N PHE A 352 3.93 6.76 24.30
CA PHE A 352 3.79 6.79 22.86
C PHE A 352 3.23 8.13 22.35
N LEU A 353 2.16 8.64 22.97
CA LEU A 353 1.55 9.92 22.59
C LEU A 353 2.46 11.11 22.93
N MET A 354 3.19 11.06 24.04
CA MET A 354 4.21 12.08 24.36
C MET A 354 5.33 12.14 23.30
N ARG A 355 5.74 10.99 22.72
CA ARG A 355 6.73 10.99 21.62
C ARG A 355 6.18 11.50 20.30
N ILE A 356 4.88 11.33 20.03
CA ILE A 356 4.22 11.93 18.86
C ILE A 356 4.10 13.44 19.05
N LEU A 357 3.68 13.88 20.23
CA LEU A 357 3.55 15.29 20.59
C LEU A 357 4.91 16.00 20.63
N GLU A 358 5.95 15.43 21.24
CA GLU A 358 7.32 15.98 21.19
C GLU A 358 7.82 16.12 19.75
N LYS A 359 7.57 15.12 18.88
CA LYS A 359 7.95 15.21 17.48
C LYS A 359 7.17 16.29 16.74
N GLN A 360 5.88 16.46 17.02
CA GLN A 360 5.08 17.52 16.43
C GLN A 360 5.48 18.91 16.94
N GLU A 361 5.86 19.04 18.21
CA GLU A 361 6.30 20.29 18.82
C GLU A 361 7.68 20.71 18.29
N VAL A 362 8.62 19.77 18.14
CA VAL A 362 9.92 19.99 17.48
C VAL A 362 9.72 20.42 16.02
N GLN A 363 8.77 19.80 15.30
CA GLN A 363 8.44 20.19 13.94
C GLN A 363 7.81 21.58 13.87
N LEU A 364 6.88 21.90 14.77
CA LEU A 364 6.26 23.23 14.87
C LEU A 364 7.29 24.32 15.16
N HIS A 365 8.24 24.05 16.06
CA HIS A 365 9.36 24.94 16.35
C HIS A 365 10.29 25.12 15.13
N SER A 366 10.56 24.05 14.38
CA SER A 366 11.35 24.14 13.15
C SER A 366 10.65 24.98 12.07
N LEU A 367 9.32 24.89 11.98
CA LEU A 367 8.51 25.66 11.04
C LEU A 367 8.48 27.14 11.43
N LYS A 368 8.28 27.44 12.72
CA LYS A 368 8.32 28.81 13.26
C LYS A 368 9.69 29.47 13.03
N ARG A 369 10.79 28.74 13.20
CA ARG A 369 12.14 29.24 12.88
C ARG A 369 12.26 29.62 11.40
N ARG A 370 11.87 28.73 10.49
CA ARG A 370 11.88 29.01 9.04
C ARG A 370 11.05 30.24 8.65
N MET A 371 9.87 30.42 9.27
CA MET A 371 9.04 31.60 9.03
C MET A 371 9.67 32.87 9.61
N THR A 372 10.31 32.79 10.78
CA THR A 372 11.02 33.93 11.39
C THR A 372 12.25 34.33 10.57
N ASP A 373 12.97 33.37 10.02
CA ASP A 373 14.13 33.60 9.16
C ASP A 373 13.73 34.20 7.80
N GLN A 374 12.57 33.82 7.25
CA GLN A 374 12.01 34.45 6.05
C GLN A 374 11.60 35.91 6.28
N VAL A 375 11.11 36.24 7.48
CA VAL A 375 10.73 37.62 7.85
C VAL A 375 11.96 38.47 8.18
N ARG A 376 13.06 37.85 8.66
CA ARG A 376 14.33 38.53 8.97
C ARG A 376 15.30 38.62 7.80
N ALA A 377 15.03 38.01 6.65
CA ALA A 377 15.84 38.23 5.46
C ALA A 377 15.81 39.72 5.11
N PRO A 378 16.94 40.46 5.19
CA PRO A 378 16.96 41.86 4.86
C PRO A 378 16.55 42.01 3.40
N ARG A 379 15.59 42.91 3.13
CA ARG A 379 15.35 43.43 1.78
C ARG A 379 16.65 44.06 1.32
N LEU A 380 17.49 43.27 0.63
CA LEU A 380 18.59 43.80 -0.15
C LEU A 380 17.96 44.71 -1.21
N GLN A 381 18.16 46.00 -0.97
CA GLN A 381 17.85 47.07 -1.90
C GLN A 381 18.56 46.78 -3.22
N SER A 382 17.76 46.62 -4.28
CA SER A 382 18.26 46.74 -5.64
C SER A 382 18.42 48.22 -5.95
N THR A 383 19.60 48.76 -5.70
CA THR A 383 20.07 49.99 -6.34
C THR A 383 21.25 49.63 -7.22
N ASP A 384 21.23 50.23 -8.41
CA ASP A 384 22.31 50.37 -9.39
C ASP A 384 22.48 49.26 -10.44
N ALA A 385 21.95 49.53 -11.63
CA ALA A 385 22.75 49.61 -12.86
C ALA A 385 21.89 50.19 -14.00
N ALA A 386 22.05 51.48 -14.24
CA ALA A 386 21.78 52.10 -15.54
C ALA A 386 22.95 51.81 -16.49
N ASP A 387 22.67 51.99 -17.78
CA ASP A 387 23.58 52.03 -18.94
C ASP A 387 24.02 50.70 -19.58
N SER A 388 23.32 50.33 -20.65
CA SER A 388 23.94 50.29 -21.99
C SER A 388 22.89 50.04 -23.08
N ALA A 389 22.88 50.95 -24.06
CA ALA A 389 22.08 50.92 -25.26
C ALA A 389 22.58 49.84 -26.26
N GLY A 390 21.67 49.29 -27.06
CA GLY A 390 22.05 48.51 -28.26
C GLY A 390 20.94 47.66 -28.87
N ASN A 391 20.19 48.27 -29.79
CA ASN A 391 19.56 47.72 -31.02
C ASN A 391 18.93 46.30 -31.05
N GLY A 392 17.66 46.26 -31.49
CA GLY A 392 16.82 45.06 -31.72
C GLY A 392 17.23 44.17 -32.92
N PRO A 393 16.33 43.41 -33.60
CA PRO A 393 14.88 43.59 -33.68
C PRO A 393 13.99 42.32 -33.56
N THR A 394 12.70 42.58 -33.27
CA THR A 394 11.47 41.91 -33.77
C THR A 394 11.38 40.38 -33.85
N GLY A 395 10.39 39.81 -33.15
CA GLY A 395 9.88 38.48 -33.51
C GLY A 395 8.79 37.93 -32.59
N ALA A 396 7.55 38.04 -33.05
CA ALA A 396 6.39 37.17 -32.77
C ALA A 396 5.78 37.13 -31.36
N ALA A 397 4.62 37.77 -31.29
CA ALA A 397 3.61 37.65 -30.25
C ALA A 397 2.96 36.25 -30.22
N HIS A 398 2.59 35.79 -29.02
CA HIS A 398 1.46 34.89 -28.81
C HIS A 398 0.74 35.26 -27.49
N PRO A 399 -0.61 35.30 -27.47
CA PRO A 399 -1.35 35.89 -26.36
C PRO A 399 -1.66 34.89 -25.24
N LEU A 400 -1.61 35.42 -24.01
CA LEU A 400 -2.16 34.86 -22.78
C LEU A 400 -3.69 34.85 -22.83
N VAL A 401 -4.29 33.68 -22.62
CA VAL A 401 -5.70 33.55 -22.27
C VAL A 401 -5.81 33.42 -20.75
N ARG A 402 -6.35 34.45 -20.10
CA ARG A 402 -6.90 34.39 -18.74
C ARG A 402 -8.34 33.92 -18.82
N TYR A 403 -8.75 33.02 -17.93
CA TYR A 403 -10.15 32.88 -17.55
C TYR A 403 -10.32 33.10 -16.05
N ALA A 404 -11.38 33.85 -15.76
CA ALA A 404 -11.97 34.13 -14.46
C ALA A 404 -12.66 32.90 -13.87
#